data_AF-A0A969AVR2-F1
#
_entry.id   AF-A0A969AVR2-F1
#
_cell.length_a   1.000
_cell.length_b   1.000
_cell.length_c   1.000
_cell.angle_alpha   90.00
_cell.angle_beta   90.00
_cell.angle_gamma   90.00
#
_symmetry.space_group_name_H-M   'P 1'
#
loop_
_entity.id
_entity.type
_entity.pdbx_description
1 polymer ?
#
loop_
_entity_poly.entity_id
_entity_poly.type
_entity_poly.pdbx_seq_one_letter_code
_entity_poly.pdbx_strand_id
1 'polypeptide(L)'
;MVHLTARAGQARKARKPAYKNDVFISYSRKDKAFVETLDQTFREFHRDPWIDWDDIQKGEDWWQSICRGIEAADTFIFVITPDSVASEVCRREIDHAVQCHKRCLPIVRREGFEMGAVHPWLAKHNWLFFREGDDLNAAFLDLLKALDTDIDYVRAHTRLLVRSLEWLHQGRDHSYLLRGKDLMEARQWLTQGINQKPYPTDGQVAYLKASLGAEAQLLKARQTAKWVVVLTTVLANLAFVAGGLFWIYARMTRIAQAEITQAMEETLEGAIHGIDGDEFAELVALDVAPGQREPLDNALYQRHQTWLNTIHQVTPSAQPMSYARGNQANEILIVGDIYRTVNPIYAYPFKAPYRLNQAAALQLLEGFEGVSLNLDIYRDPAGNAWVAIYGPIRNSAGESVGALLLEYDATYLTHLEAAINREMAIACSVAAIWLLVSSGWILKTIQPVHEWVTMGQRLLKKA
;
A
#
# COMPACT_ATOMS: atom_id res chain seq x y z
N MET A 1 -19.16 -59.77 44.73
CA MET A 1 -20.01 -59.41 43.57
C MET A 1 -21.36 -58.94 44.09
N VAL A 2 -21.56 -57.63 44.19
CA VAL A 2 -22.87 -57.03 44.47
C VAL A 2 -23.10 -56.00 43.37
N HIS A 3 -24.04 -56.30 42.48
CA HIS A 3 -24.45 -55.46 41.37
C HIS A 3 -25.22 -54.24 41.88
N LEU A 4 -24.74 -53.03 41.58
CA LEU A 4 -25.55 -51.81 41.66
C LEU A 4 -26.32 -51.63 40.36
N THR A 5 -27.62 -51.90 40.38
CA THR A 5 -28.55 -51.53 39.32
C THR A 5 -28.86 -50.03 39.39
N ALA A 6 -28.24 -49.25 38.52
CA ALA A 6 -28.63 -47.86 38.28
C ALA A 6 -29.94 -47.83 37.46
N ARG A 7 -31.00 -47.24 38.03
CA ARG A 7 -32.27 -46.97 37.33
C ARG A 7 -32.05 -45.96 36.21
N ALA A 8 -32.36 -46.36 34.99
CA ALA A 8 -32.42 -45.49 33.82
C ALA A 8 -33.67 -44.59 33.87
N GLY A 9 -33.48 -43.27 33.82
CA GLY A 9 -34.56 -42.31 33.70
C GLY A 9 -34.09 -40.85 33.71
N GLN A 10 -34.14 -40.22 32.52
CA GLN A 10 -34.16 -38.78 32.22
C GLN A 10 -32.83 -38.00 32.01
N ALA A 11 -32.83 -37.32 30.86
CA ALA A 11 -31.95 -36.26 30.35
C ALA A 11 -30.49 -36.64 30.01
N ARG A 12 -30.25 -36.93 28.71
CA ARG A 12 -28.92 -36.82 28.07
C ARG A 12 -28.44 -35.36 28.16
N LYS A 13 -27.81 -34.99 29.29
CA LYS A 13 -26.81 -33.92 29.30
C LYS A 13 -25.69 -34.34 28.34
N ALA A 14 -25.22 -33.42 27.50
CA ALA A 14 -24.13 -33.64 26.56
C ALA A 14 -22.96 -34.37 27.27
N ARG A 15 -22.55 -35.51 26.73
CA ARG A 15 -21.41 -36.29 27.25
C ARG A 15 -20.17 -35.40 27.23
N LYS A 16 -19.60 -35.08 28.40
CA LYS A 16 -18.27 -34.48 28.52
C LYS A 16 -17.25 -35.40 27.82
N PRO A 17 -16.30 -34.87 27.01
CA PRO A 17 -15.32 -35.71 26.33
C PRO A 17 -14.44 -36.46 27.35
N ALA A 18 -13.97 -37.65 26.98
CA ALA A 18 -12.98 -38.39 27.75
C ALA A 18 -11.71 -37.53 27.90
N TYR A 19 -11.24 -37.38 29.14
CA TYR A 19 -10.12 -36.51 29.47
C TYR A 19 -8.84 -37.31 29.33
N LYS A 20 -8.00 -37.01 28.33
CA LYS A 20 -6.73 -37.70 28.13
C LYS A 20 -5.69 -37.16 29.12
N ASN A 21 -5.05 -38.04 29.90
CA ASN A 21 -4.09 -37.70 30.96
C ASN A 21 -4.64 -36.65 31.95
N ASP A 22 -5.76 -36.91 32.63
CA ASP A 22 -6.31 -35.94 33.59
C ASP A 22 -5.59 -35.94 34.94
N VAL A 23 -4.97 -37.05 35.29
CA VAL A 23 -4.30 -37.25 36.58
C VAL A 23 -2.96 -37.92 36.38
N PHE A 24 -1.94 -37.48 37.10
CA PHE A 24 -0.68 -38.21 37.26
C PHE A 24 -0.67 -38.88 38.63
N ILE A 25 -0.37 -40.17 38.74
CA ILE A 25 -0.30 -40.86 40.05
C ILE A 25 1.14 -41.25 40.35
N SER A 26 1.73 -40.58 41.35
CA SER A 26 3.02 -40.92 41.94
C SER A 26 2.84 -41.85 43.14
N TYR A 27 3.52 -43.00 43.12
CA TYR A 27 3.38 -44.05 44.12
C TYR A 27 4.69 -44.86 44.30
N SER A 28 4.81 -45.58 45.41
CA SER A 28 5.85 -46.60 45.57
C SER A 28 5.44 -47.89 44.88
N ARG A 29 6.35 -48.57 44.16
CA ARG A 29 6.10 -49.87 43.53
C ARG A 29 5.55 -50.94 44.50
N LYS A 30 5.84 -50.83 45.80
CA LYS A 30 5.30 -51.74 46.83
C LYS A 30 3.79 -51.58 47.05
N ASP A 31 3.22 -50.46 46.61
CA ASP A 31 1.80 -50.15 46.71
C ASP A 31 1.04 -50.39 45.38
N LYS A 32 1.66 -51.11 44.42
CA LYS A 32 1.11 -51.38 43.08
C LYS A 32 -0.31 -51.93 43.10
N ALA A 33 -0.60 -52.92 43.94
CA ALA A 33 -1.93 -53.53 44.01
C ALA A 33 -3.06 -52.53 44.35
N PHE A 34 -2.76 -51.55 45.21
CA PHE A 34 -3.70 -50.48 45.53
C PHE A 34 -3.87 -49.53 44.34
N VAL A 35 -2.77 -49.16 43.67
CA VAL A 35 -2.81 -48.26 42.51
C VAL A 35 -3.50 -48.91 41.31
N GLU A 36 -3.38 -50.23 41.12
CA GLU A 36 -4.15 -50.99 40.10
C GLU A 36 -5.65 -50.92 40.37
N THR A 37 -6.04 -51.07 41.64
CA THR A 37 -7.45 -50.89 42.04
C THR A 37 -7.92 -49.46 41.79
N LEU A 38 -7.08 -48.47 42.10
CA LEU A 38 -7.40 -47.05 41.91
C LEU A 38 -7.51 -46.68 40.42
N ASP A 39 -6.61 -47.18 39.57
CA ASP A 39 -6.64 -47.03 38.10
C ASP A 39 -7.94 -47.61 37.52
N GLN A 40 -8.31 -48.83 37.93
CA GLN A 40 -9.55 -49.45 37.48
C GLN A 40 -10.77 -48.60 37.85
N THR A 41 -10.83 -48.12 39.09
CA THR A 41 -11.90 -47.21 39.54
C THR A 41 -11.89 -45.90 38.75
N PHE A 42 -10.73 -45.28 38.48
CA PHE A 42 -10.66 -44.09 37.62
C PHE A 42 -11.23 -44.34 36.21
N ARG A 43 -10.89 -45.48 35.60
CA ARG A 43 -11.37 -45.87 34.26
C ARG A 43 -12.88 -46.10 34.24
N GLU A 44 -13.44 -46.70 35.30
CA GLU A 44 -14.91 -46.85 35.46
C GLU A 44 -15.63 -45.50 35.46
N PHE A 45 -14.99 -44.45 35.98
CA PHE A 45 -15.50 -43.07 35.98
C PHE A 45 -15.04 -42.23 34.78
N HIS A 46 -14.55 -42.86 33.72
CA HIS A 46 -14.10 -42.22 32.46
C HIS A 46 -12.96 -41.20 32.65
N ARG A 47 -12.06 -41.48 33.59
CA ARG A 47 -10.80 -40.75 33.82
C ARG A 47 -9.65 -41.53 33.19
N ASP A 48 -8.56 -40.84 32.87
CA ASP A 48 -7.39 -41.42 32.19
C ASP A 48 -6.12 -41.08 32.98
N PRO A 49 -5.85 -41.82 34.06
CA PRO A 49 -4.67 -41.58 34.88
C PRO A 49 -3.40 -42.01 34.13
N TRP A 50 -2.39 -41.16 34.22
CA TRP A 50 -1.02 -41.45 33.82
C TRP A 50 -0.28 -42.07 35.02
N ILE A 51 0.26 -43.26 34.82
CA ILE A 51 0.91 -44.06 35.86
C ILE A 51 2.15 -44.72 35.23
N ASP A 52 3.29 -44.64 35.91
CA ASP A 52 4.48 -45.42 35.52
C ASP A 52 4.33 -46.88 36.01
N TRP A 53 4.06 -47.79 35.08
CA TRP A 53 3.81 -49.21 35.35
C TRP A 53 5.06 -50.11 35.23
N ASP A 54 6.26 -49.51 35.16
CA ASP A 54 7.56 -50.16 34.92
C ASP A 54 7.87 -50.52 33.45
N ASP A 55 7.22 -49.88 32.48
CA ASP A 55 7.37 -50.20 31.04
C ASP A 55 7.63 -48.97 30.14
N ILE A 56 8.43 -48.01 30.62
CA ILE A 56 9.01 -47.01 29.71
C ILE A 56 10.02 -47.72 28.81
N GLN A 57 9.73 -47.74 27.51
CA GLN A 57 10.50 -48.44 26.49
C GLN A 57 12.02 -48.17 26.63
N LYS A 58 12.81 -49.25 26.60
CA LYS A 58 14.29 -49.18 26.61
C LYS A 58 14.77 -48.29 25.45
N GLY A 59 15.18 -47.07 25.75
CA GLY A 59 15.71 -46.11 24.76
C GLY A 59 15.25 -44.66 24.94
N GLU A 60 14.15 -44.41 25.66
CA GLU A 60 13.72 -43.05 26.02
C GLU A 60 14.39 -42.60 27.33
N ASP A 61 14.70 -41.31 27.47
CA ASP A 61 15.14 -40.75 28.76
C ASP A 61 13.97 -40.83 29.75
N TRP A 62 13.99 -41.89 30.57
CA TRP A 62 12.94 -42.25 31.52
C TRP A 62 12.46 -41.08 32.38
N TRP A 63 13.39 -40.24 32.84
CA TRP A 63 13.05 -39.08 33.66
C TRP A 63 12.28 -38.02 32.86
N GLN A 64 12.62 -37.81 31.59
CA GLN A 64 11.89 -36.85 30.75
C GLN A 64 10.46 -37.31 30.46
N SER A 65 10.23 -38.61 30.31
CA SER A 65 8.87 -39.15 30.13
C SER A 65 7.99 -38.91 31.36
N ILE A 66 8.58 -39.06 32.55
CA ILE A 66 7.93 -38.73 33.83
C ILE A 66 7.62 -37.22 33.90
N CYS A 67 8.59 -36.35 33.59
CA CYS A 67 8.38 -34.91 33.54
C CYS A 67 7.24 -34.51 32.58
N ARG A 68 7.21 -35.08 31.36
CA ARG A 68 6.13 -34.85 30.39
C ARG A 68 4.77 -35.32 30.91
N GLY A 69 4.73 -36.46 31.60
CA GLY A 69 3.51 -36.98 32.24
C GLY A 69 2.97 -35.99 33.28
N ILE A 70 3.84 -35.48 34.15
CA ILE A 70 3.48 -34.50 35.19
C ILE A 70 3.01 -33.17 34.56
N GLU A 71 3.72 -32.69 33.54
CA GLU A 71 3.39 -31.45 32.84
C GLU A 71 2.02 -31.51 32.18
N ALA A 72 1.73 -32.64 31.50
CA ALA A 72 0.50 -32.87 30.75
C ALA A 72 -0.73 -33.22 31.61
N ALA A 73 -0.54 -33.68 32.85
CA ALA A 73 -1.65 -34.05 33.73
C ALA A 73 -2.35 -32.85 34.36
N ASP A 74 -3.68 -32.83 34.54
CA ASP A 74 -4.33 -31.70 35.23
C ASP A 74 -4.01 -31.65 36.73
N THR A 75 -3.97 -32.82 37.36
CA THR A 75 -3.71 -32.96 38.80
C THR A 75 -2.64 -34.01 39.07
N PHE A 76 -1.75 -33.73 40.03
CA PHE A 76 -0.75 -34.65 40.54
C PHE A 76 -1.25 -35.32 41.82
N ILE A 77 -1.50 -36.62 41.81
CA ILE A 77 -1.85 -37.40 42.99
C ILE A 77 -0.59 -38.03 43.55
N PHE A 78 -0.38 -37.88 44.86
CA PHE A 78 0.70 -38.54 45.58
C PHE A 78 0.15 -39.56 46.57
N VAL A 79 0.48 -40.84 46.38
CA VAL A 79 0.10 -41.91 47.30
C VAL A 79 1.09 -41.97 48.46
N ILE A 80 0.68 -41.49 49.63
CA ILE A 80 1.50 -41.45 50.84
C ILE A 80 1.50 -42.82 51.53
N THR A 81 2.69 -43.40 51.63
CA THR A 81 3.05 -44.57 52.42
C THR A 81 4.48 -44.39 52.95
N PRO A 82 4.93 -45.16 53.97
CA PRO A 82 6.32 -45.10 54.43
C PRO A 82 7.34 -45.30 53.31
N ASP A 83 7.02 -46.16 52.33
CA ASP A 83 7.91 -46.44 51.20
C ASP A 83 7.93 -45.31 50.17
N SER A 84 6.80 -44.64 49.89
CA SER A 84 6.78 -43.52 48.94
C SER A 84 7.40 -42.25 49.53
N VAL A 85 7.25 -42.02 50.84
CA VAL A 85 7.88 -40.90 51.55
C VAL A 85 9.40 -41.04 51.59
N ALA A 86 9.91 -42.26 51.72
CA ALA A 86 11.34 -42.56 51.70
C ALA A 86 11.96 -42.60 50.28
N SER A 87 11.15 -42.58 49.22
CA SER A 87 11.62 -42.70 47.84
C SER A 87 12.17 -41.39 47.28
N GLU A 88 13.41 -41.41 46.82
CA GLU A 88 14.06 -40.26 46.18
C GLU A 88 13.42 -39.90 44.84
N VAL A 89 12.99 -40.91 44.06
CA VAL A 89 12.29 -40.69 42.78
C VAL A 89 10.97 -39.96 43.03
N CYS A 90 10.17 -40.45 43.97
CA CYS A 90 8.90 -39.82 44.35
C CYS A 90 9.12 -38.36 44.80
N ARG A 91 10.20 -38.10 45.53
CA ARG A 91 10.58 -36.73 45.93
C ARG A 91 10.86 -35.85 44.71
N ARG A 92 11.65 -36.32 43.74
CA ARG A 92 11.92 -35.59 42.50
C ARG A 92 10.65 -35.30 41.69
N GLU A 93 9.71 -36.25 41.63
CA GLU A 93 8.43 -36.06 40.95
C GLU A 93 7.59 -34.96 41.62
N ILE A 94 7.53 -34.96 42.95
CA ILE A 94 6.86 -33.89 43.71
C ILE A 94 7.53 -32.55 43.43
N ASP A 95 8.87 -32.47 43.46
CA ASP A 95 9.61 -31.24 43.17
C ASP A 95 9.26 -30.69 41.78
N HIS A 96 9.21 -31.55 40.76
CA HIS A 96 8.83 -31.16 39.40
C HIS A 96 7.37 -30.69 39.31
N ALA A 97 6.45 -31.39 39.97
CA ALA A 97 5.04 -30.99 40.03
C ALA A 97 4.86 -29.64 40.72
N VAL A 98 5.63 -29.38 41.77
CA VAL A 98 5.65 -28.09 42.48
C VAL A 98 6.20 -26.98 41.59
N GLN A 99 7.30 -27.21 40.86
CA GLN A 99 7.85 -26.24 39.89
C GLN A 99 6.85 -25.92 38.78
N CYS A 100 6.11 -26.92 38.32
CA CYS A 100 5.04 -26.79 37.34
C CYS A 100 3.75 -26.17 37.91
N HIS A 101 3.74 -25.78 39.19
CA HIS A 101 2.57 -25.30 39.92
C HIS A 101 1.35 -26.21 39.76
N LYS A 102 1.54 -27.54 39.70
CA LYS A 102 0.41 -28.45 39.54
C LYS A 102 -0.50 -28.37 40.76
N ARG A 103 -1.80 -28.60 40.54
CA ARG A 103 -2.68 -28.99 41.64
C ARG A 103 -2.20 -30.35 42.12
N CYS A 104 -1.82 -30.47 43.39
CA CYS A 104 -1.47 -31.77 43.94
C CYS A 104 -2.43 -32.20 45.06
N LEU A 105 -2.81 -33.47 45.03
CA LEU A 105 -3.73 -34.10 45.97
C LEU A 105 -3.02 -35.27 46.68
N PRO A 106 -2.60 -35.10 47.94
CA PRO A 106 -2.07 -36.19 48.74
C PRO A 106 -3.18 -37.17 49.16
N ILE A 107 -2.96 -38.46 48.92
CA ILE A 107 -3.83 -39.54 49.42
C ILE A 107 -3.04 -40.48 50.34
N VAL A 108 -3.53 -40.72 51.55
CA VAL A 108 -2.86 -41.56 52.56
C VAL A 108 -3.33 -42.99 52.44
N ARG A 109 -2.43 -43.90 52.05
CA ARG A 109 -2.72 -45.33 51.95
C ARG A 109 -2.24 -46.12 53.17
N ARG A 110 -1.04 -45.84 53.67
CA ARG A 110 -0.46 -46.48 54.87
C ARG A 110 0.15 -45.42 55.77
N GLU A 111 -0.17 -45.48 57.06
CA GLU A 111 0.41 -44.63 58.10
C GLU A 111 1.77 -45.21 58.58
N GLY A 112 2.40 -44.59 59.58
CA GLY A 112 3.69 -45.05 60.13
C GLY A 112 4.93 -44.46 59.46
N PHE A 113 4.78 -43.31 58.80
CA PHE A 113 5.88 -42.51 58.29
C PHE A 113 6.16 -41.31 59.21
N GLU A 114 7.41 -40.86 59.23
CA GLU A 114 7.81 -39.65 59.97
C GLU A 114 7.23 -38.41 59.27
N MET A 115 6.45 -37.59 59.98
CA MET A 115 5.84 -36.38 59.41
C MET A 115 6.88 -35.39 58.89
N GLY A 116 8.05 -35.30 59.52
CA GLY A 116 9.16 -34.47 59.06
C GLY A 116 9.80 -34.96 57.76
N ALA A 117 9.60 -36.22 57.37
CA ALA A 117 10.10 -36.78 56.12
C ALA A 117 9.17 -36.50 54.92
N VAL A 118 7.88 -36.19 55.18
CA VAL A 118 6.92 -35.85 54.13
C VAL A 118 7.32 -34.54 53.44
N HIS A 119 7.18 -34.49 52.12
CA HIS A 119 7.54 -33.29 51.36
C HIS A 119 6.77 -32.04 51.89
N PRO A 120 7.45 -30.93 52.20
CA PRO A 120 6.83 -29.78 52.88
C PRO A 120 5.64 -29.17 52.13
N TRP A 121 5.61 -29.31 50.81
CA TRP A 121 4.47 -28.85 50.02
C TRP A 121 3.22 -29.69 50.30
N LEU A 122 3.35 -31.03 50.36
CA LEU A 122 2.22 -31.94 50.60
C LEU A 122 1.66 -31.79 52.03
N ALA A 123 2.54 -31.54 53.01
CA ALA A 123 2.16 -31.33 54.40
C ALA A 123 1.25 -30.10 54.62
N LYS A 124 1.25 -29.14 53.68
CA LYS A 124 0.43 -27.92 53.74
C LYS A 124 -0.97 -28.06 53.12
N HIS A 125 -1.31 -29.23 52.59
CA HIS A 125 -2.57 -29.48 51.88
C HIS A 125 -3.45 -30.46 52.66
N ASN A 126 -4.75 -30.45 52.39
CA ASN A 126 -5.68 -31.40 52.96
C ASN A 126 -5.43 -32.80 52.39
N TRP A 127 -5.37 -33.79 53.26
CA TRP A 127 -5.13 -35.19 52.89
C TRP A 127 -6.44 -35.94 52.76
N LEU A 128 -6.53 -36.80 51.74
CA LEU A 128 -7.62 -37.77 51.60
C LEU A 128 -7.14 -39.11 52.13
N PHE A 129 -7.98 -39.85 52.85
CA PHE A 129 -7.60 -41.09 53.51
C PHE A 129 -8.16 -42.30 52.75
N PHE A 130 -7.28 -43.22 52.36
CA PHE A 130 -7.57 -44.45 51.61
C PHE A 130 -6.96 -45.67 52.32
N ARG A 131 -7.00 -45.69 53.66
CA ARG A 131 -6.40 -46.74 54.50
C ARG A 131 -7.19 -48.05 54.37
N GLU A 132 -6.60 -49.16 54.80
CA GLU A 132 -7.23 -50.49 54.67
C GLU A 132 -8.58 -50.63 55.37
N GLY A 133 -8.86 -49.79 56.38
CA GLY A 133 -10.15 -49.75 57.08
C GLY A 133 -11.12 -48.66 56.60
N ASP A 134 -10.72 -47.78 55.66
CA ASP A 134 -11.58 -46.72 55.15
C ASP A 134 -12.50 -47.24 54.03
N ASP A 135 -13.65 -46.59 53.83
CA ASP A 135 -14.53 -46.87 52.69
C ASP A 135 -13.94 -46.29 51.39
N LEU A 136 -13.37 -47.18 50.57
CA LEU A 136 -12.74 -46.83 49.30
C LEU A 136 -13.67 -46.07 48.36
N ASN A 137 -14.96 -46.41 48.31
CA ASN A 137 -15.91 -45.75 47.41
C ASN A 137 -16.20 -44.33 47.88
N ALA A 138 -16.41 -44.15 49.19
CA ALA A 138 -16.63 -42.82 49.76
C ALA A 138 -15.41 -41.91 49.57
N ALA A 139 -14.21 -42.43 49.89
CA ALA A 139 -12.95 -41.70 49.70
C ALA A 139 -12.71 -41.34 48.22
N PHE A 140 -13.06 -42.24 47.29
CA PHE A 140 -12.94 -41.99 45.86
C PHE A 140 -13.91 -40.92 45.36
N LEU A 141 -15.13 -40.85 45.88
CA LEU A 141 -16.08 -39.78 45.56
C LEU A 141 -15.57 -38.41 46.04
N ASP A 142 -14.94 -38.35 47.21
CA ASP A 142 -14.30 -37.13 47.70
C ASP A 142 -13.10 -36.72 46.83
N LEU A 143 -12.32 -37.69 46.36
CA LEU A 143 -11.24 -37.46 45.40
C LEU A 143 -11.77 -36.91 44.07
N LEU A 144 -12.84 -37.48 43.52
CA LEU A 144 -13.47 -36.97 42.29
C LEU A 144 -13.97 -35.53 42.47
N LYS A 145 -14.58 -35.22 43.61
CA LYS A 145 -15.02 -33.86 43.93
C LYS A 145 -13.84 -32.88 43.99
N ALA A 146 -12.72 -33.28 44.57
CA ALA A 146 -11.51 -32.47 44.61
C ALA A 146 -10.92 -32.25 43.20
N LEU A 147 -10.94 -33.27 42.34
CA LEU A 147 -10.51 -33.17 40.95
C LEU A 147 -11.39 -32.21 40.13
N ASP A 148 -12.71 -32.27 40.30
CA ASP A 148 -13.67 -31.47 39.52
C ASP A 148 -13.79 -30.00 39.95
N THR A 149 -13.24 -29.63 41.09
CA THR A 149 -13.28 -28.25 41.59
C THR A 149 -12.52 -27.32 40.64
N ASP A 150 -13.17 -26.31 40.04
CA ASP A 150 -12.55 -25.36 39.09
C ASP A 150 -11.79 -26.01 37.92
N ILE A 151 -12.26 -27.18 37.45
CA ILE A 151 -11.52 -28.00 36.49
C ILE A 151 -11.19 -27.29 35.18
N ASP A 152 -12.06 -26.39 34.69
CA ASP A 152 -11.80 -25.65 33.45
C ASP A 152 -10.61 -24.69 33.60
N TYR A 153 -10.43 -24.10 34.79
CA TYR A 153 -9.28 -23.25 35.11
C TYR A 153 -7.98 -24.08 35.19
N VAL A 154 -8.04 -25.26 35.82
CA VAL A 154 -6.89 -26.17 35.93
C VAL A 154 -6.46 -26.70 34.56
N ARG A 155 -7.41 -27.02 33.70
CA ARG A 155 -7.13 -27.43 32.31
C ARG A 155 -6.48 -26.34 31.49
N ALA A 156 -7.00 -25.12 31.62
CA ALA A 156 -6.39 -23.97 30.97
C ALA A 156 -4.95 -23.75 31.46
N HIS A 157 -4.70 -23.93 32.77
CA HIS A 157 -3.35 -23.92 33.34
C HIS A 157 -2.47 -24.99 32.67
N THR A 158 -2.87 -26.26 32.69
CA THR A 158 -2.11 -27.37 32.06
C THR A 158 -1.84 -27.11 30.58
N ARG A 159 -2.86 -26.73 29.81
CA ARG A 159 -2.72 -26.39 28.38
C ARG A 159 -1.68 -25.31 28.15
N LEU A 160 -1.72 -24.23 28.94
CA LEU A 160 -0.79 -23.12 28.80
C LEU A 160 0.61 -23.46 29.31
N LEU A 161 0.73 -24.31 30.33
CA LEU A 161 2.02 -24.81 30.82
C LEU A 161 2.74 -25.56 29.70
N VAL A 162 2.08 -26.58 29.13
CA VAL A 162 2.66 -27.40 28.06
C VAL A 162 3.06 -26.55 26.85
N ARG A 163 2.19 -25.63 26.40
CA ARG A 163 2.53 -24.71 25.29
C ARG A 163 3.68 -23.76 25.63
N SER A 164 3.78 -23.30 26.88
CA SER A 164 4.89 -22.44 27.30
C SER A 164 6.23 -23.17 27.34
N LEU A 165 6.23 -24.45 27.76
CA LEU A 165 7.41 -25.30 27.76
C LEU A 165 7.83 -25.68 26.34
N GLU A 166 6.88 -26.02 25.47
CA GLU A 166 7.14 -26.27 24.06
C GLU A 166 7.75 -25.04 23.37
N TRP A 167 7.17 -23.86 23.58
CA TRP A 167 7.74 -22.60 23.08
C TRP A 167 9.17 -22.37 23.59
N LEU A 168 9.44 -22.66 24.86
CA LEU A 168 10.78 -22.52 25.45
C LEU A 168 11.78 -23.51 24.82
N HIS A 169 11.40 -24.79 24.68
CA HIS A 169 12.23 -25.83 24.08
C HIS A 169 12.54 -25.56 22.59
N GLN A 170 11.62 -24.91 21.88
CA GLN A 170 11.80 -24.50 20.49
C GLN A 170 12.55 -23.16 20.34
N GLY A 171 13.35 -22.78 21.33
CA GLY A 171 14.18 -21.57 21.28
C GLY A 171 13.36 -20.27 21.27
N ARG A 172 12.14 -20.28 21.80
CA ARG A 172 11.20 -19.15 21.84
C ARG A 172 10.71 -18.67 20.46
N ASP A 173 10.58 -19.58 19.50
CA ASP A 173 10.09 -19.29 18.16
C ASP A 173 8.67 -18.66 18.15
N HIS A 174 8.50 -17.61 17.33
CA HIS A 174 7.25 -16.84 17.20
C HIS A 174 6.06 -17.62 16.62
N SER A 175 6.30 -18.75 15.94
CA SER A 175 5.27 -19.63 15.38
C SER A 175 4.47 -20.36 16.45
N TYR A 176 5.05 -20.58 17.64
CA TYR A 176 4.40 -21.24 18.77
C TYR A 176 3.58 -20.28 19.63
N LEU A 177 3.67 -18.97 19.42
CA LEU A 177 2.94 -17.97 20.20
C LEU A 177 1.42 -18.02 19.94
N LEU A 178 0.63 -17.72 20.98
CA LEU A 178 -0.82 -17.68 20.91
C LEU A 178 -1.30 -16.54 20.00
N ARG A 179 -2.44 -16.75 19.33
CA ARG A 179 -3.06 -15.76 18.44
C ARG A 179 -4.58 -15.83 18.51
N GLY A 180 -5.26 -14.71 18.22
CA GLY A 180 -6.71 -14.68 18.07
C GLY A 180 -7.44 -15.17 19.33
N LYS A 181 -8.40 -16.08 19.15
CA LYS A 181 -9.26 -16.56 20.25
C LYS A 181 -8.45 -17.22 21.38
N ASP A 182 -7.45 -18.04 21.06
CA ASP A 182 -6.61 -18.69 22.06
C ASP A 182 -5.88 -17.70 22.98
N LEU A 183 -5.39 -16.59 22.40
CA LEU A 183 -4.71 -15.54 23.15
C LEU A 183 -5.70 -14.75 24.03
N MET A 184 -6.91 -14.49 23.53
CA MET A 184 -7.96 -13.85 24.34
C MET A 184 -8.37 -14.71 25.54
N GLU A 185 -8.60 -16.00 25.32
CA GLU A 185 -8.91 -16.96 26.39
C GLU A 185 -7.77 -17.05 27.42
N ALA A 186 -6.52 -17.14 26.94
CA ALA A 186 -5.35 -17.21 27.82
C ALA A 186 -5.19 -15.93 28.67
N ARG A 187 -5.48 -14.76 28.09
CA ARG A 187 -5.46 -13.49 28.83
C ARG A 187 -6.53 -13.47 29.93
N GLN A 188 -7.74 -13.92 29.63
CA GLN A 188 -8.81 -14.00 30.63
C GLN A 188 -8.43 -14.96 31.77
N TRP A 189 -7.85 -16.12 31.42
CA TRP A 189 -7.34 -17.08 32.38
C TRP A 189 -6.27 -16.47 33.30
N LEU A 190 -5.31 -15.72 32.74
CA LEU A 190 -4.26 -15.07 33.53
C LEU A 190 -4.83 -14.06 34.54
N THR A 191 -5.87 -13.31 34.16
CA THR A 191 -6.57 -12.38 35.07
C THR A 191 -7.28 -13.12 36.21
N GLN A 192 -7.88 -14.28 35.93
CA GLN A 192 -8.49 -15.13 36.97
C GLN A 192 -7.44 -15.70 37.92
N GLY A 193 -6.25 -16.04 37.40
CA GLY A 193 -5.17 -16.68 38.16
C GLY A 193 -4.46 -15.82 39.21
N ILE A 194 -4.82 -14.54 39.34
CA ILE A 194 -4.32 -13.66 40.41
C ILE A 194 -4.74 -14.19 41.79
N ASN A 195 -5.95 -14.74 41.90
CA ASN A 195 -6.55 -15.15 43.17
C ASN A 195 -6.94 -16.64 43.22
N GLN A 196 -6.54 -17.43 42.23
CA GLN A 196 -6.98 -18.81 42.07
C GLN A 196 -5.80 -19.78 41.96
N LYS A 197 -5.87 -20.90 42.69
CA LYS A 197 -4.89 -21.98 42.61
C LYS A 197 -5.32 -23.01 41.53
N PRO A 198 -4.38 -23.55 40.74
CA PRO A 198 -2.95 -23.27 40.73
C PRO A 198 -2.60 -21.87 40.21
N TYR A 199 -1.59 -21.24 40.81
CA TYR A 199 -1.12 -19.93 40.35
C TYR A 199 -0.38 -20.08 39.02
N PRO A 200 -0.50 -19.11 38.10
CA PRO A 200 0.32 -19.09 36.89
C PRO A 200 1.81 -19.17 37.21
N THR A 201 2.54 -19.99 36.44
CA THR A 201 4.01 -20.07 36.48
C THR A 201 4.64 -18.87 35.77
N ASP A 202 5.88 -18.53 36.12
CA ASP A 202 6.65 -17.48 35.42
C ASP A 202 6.79 -17.78 33.92
N GLY A 203 6.93 -19.06 33.55
CA GLY A 203 6.99 -19.52 32.16
C GLY A 203 5.71 -19.21 31.38
N GLN A 204 4.53 -19.49 31.96
CA GLN A 204 3.24 -19.14 31.35
C GLN A 204 3.07 -17.63 31.22
N VAL A 205 3.45 -16.86 32.25
CA VAL A 205 3.38 -15.39 32.21
C VAL A 205 4.26 -14.83 31.10
N ALA A 206 5.50 -15.32 30.98
CA ALA A 206 6.43 -14.93 29.93
C ALA A 206 5.90 -15.28 28.53
N TYR A 207 5.33 -16.47 28.36
CA TYR A 207 4.75 -16.93 27.10
C TYR A 207 3.55 -16.07 26.66
N LEU A 208 2.64 -15.72 27.59
CA LEU A 208 1.51 -14.83 27.30
C LEU A 208 1.98 -13.42 26.96
N LYS A 209 2.97 -12.88 27.69
CA LYS A 209 3.55 -11.57 27.40
C LYS A 209 4.18 -11.52 26.01
N ALA A 210 4.94 -12.55 25.63
CA ALA A 210 5.52 -12.68 24.29
C ALA A 210 4.43 -12.76 23.21
N SER A 211 3.37 -13.53 23.45
CA SER A 211 2.23 -13.66 22.53
C SER A 211 1.51 -12.33 22.31
N LEU A 212 1.26 -11.56 23.38
CA LEU A 212 0.66 -10.21 23.30
C LEU A 212 1.57 -9.24 22.54
N GLY A 213 2.88 -9.29 22.77
CA GLY A 213 3.86 -8.46 22.07
C GLY A 213 3.87 -8.75 20.56
N ALA A 214 3.87 -10.03 20.18
CA ALA A 214 3.85 -10.44 18.79
C ALA A 214 2.55 -10.03 18.07
N GLU A 215 1.38 -10.17 18.72
CA GLU A 215 0.11 -9.70 18.15
C GLU A 215 0.11 -8.18 17.92
N ALA A 216 0.63 -7.41 18.89
CA ALA A 216 0.76 -5.96 18.74
C ALA A 216 1.70 -5.56 17.59
N GLN A 217 2.82 -6.28 17.40
CA GLN A 217 3.73 -6.07 16.28
C GLN A 217 3.06 -6.39 14.94
N LEU A 218 2.33 -7.50 14.85
CA LEU A 218 1.59 -7.87 13.63
C LEU A 218 0.50 -6.86 13.28
N LEU A 219 -0.22 -6.34 14.27
CA LEU A 219 -1.23 -5.29 14.05
C LEU A 219 -0.60 -4.01 13.52
N LYS A 220 0.53 -3.58 14.08
CA LYS A 220 1.29 -2.42 13.57
C LYS A 220 1.78 -2.66 12.14
N ALA A 221 2.38 -3.81 11.87
CA ALA A 221 2.87 -4.18 10.53
C ALA A 221 1.74 -4.23 9.48
N ARG A 222 0.55 -4.74 9.85
CA ARG A 222 -0.62 -4.73 8.98
C ARG A 222 -1.13 -3.31 8.72
N GLN A 223 -1.09 -2.42 9.72
CA GLN A 223 -1.50 -1.03 9.55
C GLN A 223 -0.51 -0.28 8.65
N THR A 224 0.80 -0.44 8.86
CA THR A 224 1.82 0.20 8.01
C THR A 224 1.72 -0.31 6.57
N ALA A 225 1.63 -1.63 6.36
CA ALA A 225 1.47 -2.22 5.03
C ALA A 225 0.24 -1.67 4.29
N LYS A 226 -0.90 -1.52 4.98
CA LYS A 226 -2.10 -0.90 4.39
C LYS A 226 -1.86 0.52 3.93
N TRP A 227 -1.24 1.36 4.77
CA TRP A 227 -0.94 2.74 4.41
C TRP A 227 0.07 2.85 3.27
N VAL A 228 1.06 1.96 3.21
CA VAL A 228 2.00 1.90 2.08
C VAL A 228 1.26 1.59 0.78
N VAL A 229 0.35 0.61 0.77
CA VAL A 229 -0.44 0.27 -0.42
C VAL A 229 -1.33 1.44 -0.86
N VAL A 230 -1.96 2.15 0.08
CA VAL A 230 -2.75 3.36 -0.24
C VAL A 230 -1.89 4.42 -0.88
N LEU A 231 -0.80 4.79 -0.22
CA LEU A 231 0.04 5.91 -0.64
C LEU A 231 0.65 5.63 -2.02
N THR A 232 1.17 4.42 -2.22
CA THR A 232 1.71 4.00 -3.52
C THR A 232 0.66 4.01 -4.62
N THR A 233 -0.57 3.54 -4.35
CA THR A 233 -1.67 3.55 -5.32
C THR A 233 -2.11 4.98 -5.68
N VAL A 234 -2.22 5.87 -4.69
CA VAL A 234 -2.58 7.28 -4.92
C VAL A 234 -1.49 7.99 -5.72
N LEU A 235 -0.22 7.81 -5.36
CA LEU A 235 0.90 8.41 -6.09
C LEU A 235 1.00 7.88 -7.53
N ALA A 236 0.78 6.58 -7.75
CA ALA A 236 0.77 6.01 -9.09
C ALA A 236 -0.37 6.57 -9.96
N ASN A 237 -1.57 6.73 -9.39
CA ASN A 237 -2.69 7.36 -10.10
C ASN A 237 -2.42 8.84 -10.43
N LEU A 238 -1.84 9.60 -9.48
CA LEU A 238 -1.46 11.00 -9.72
C LEU A 238 -0.41 11.11 -10.82
N ALA A 239 0.63 10.27 -10.78
CA ALA A 239 1.68 10.25 -11.80
C ALA A 239 1.11 9.87 -13.19
N PHE A 240 0.22 8.88 -13.25
CA PHE A 240 -0.43 8.46 -14.49
C PHE A 240 -1.31 9.58 -15.09
N VAL A 241 -2.12 10.23 -14.25
CA VAL A 241 -2.97 11.36 -14.67
C VAL A 241 -2.12 12.53 -15.14
N ALA A 242 -1.11 12.94 -14.36
CA ALA A 242 -0.24 14.06 -14.71
C ALA A 242 0.53 13.80 -16.00
N GLY A 243 1.08 12.59 -16.15
CA GLY A 243 1.77 12.17 -17.37
C GLY A 243 0.85 12.15 -18.60
N GLY A 244 -0.38 11.65 -18.44
CA GLY A 244 -1.40 11.64 -19.49
C GLY A 244 -1.80 13.05 -19.94
N LEU A 245 -2.08 13.95 -19.00
CA LEU A 245 -2.42 15.34 -19.30
C LEU A 245 -1.27 16.08 -19.99
N PHE A 246 -0.03 15.90 -19.52
CA PHE A 246 1.15 16.47 -20.17
C PHE A 246 1.33 15.95 -21.60
N TRP A 247 1.14 14.65 -21.82
CA TRP A 247 1.24 14.04 -23.15
C TRP A 247 0.17 14.59 -24.09
N ILE A 248 -1.09 14.72 -23.64
CA ILE A 248 -2.18 15.30 -24.44
C ILE A 248 -1.86 16.75 -24.82
N TYR A 249 -1.47 17.57 -23.85
CA TYR A 249 -1.10 18.97 -24.09
C TYR A 249 0.04 19.07 -25.12
N ALA A 250 1.14 18.36 -24.89
CA ALA A 250 2.30 18.37 -25.78
C ALA A 250 1.98 17.83 -27.18
N ARG A 251 0.99 16.93 -27.31
CA ARG A 251 0.51 16.40 -28.59
C ARG A 251 -0.36 17.42 -29.32
N MET A 252 -1.30 18.05 -28.63
CA MET A 252 -2.18 19.07 -29.21
C MET A 252 -1.39 20.27 -29.71
N THR A 253 -0.44 20.79 -28.92
CA THR A 253 0.43 21.89 -29.35
C THR A 253 1.24 21.53 -30.60
N ARG A 254 1.78 20.31 -30.67
CA ARG A 254 2.53 19.84 -31.84
C ARG A 254 1.68 19.73 -33.10
N ILE A 255 0.48 19.16 -32.98
CA ILE A 255 -0.46 19.05 -34.11
C ILE A 255 -0.80 20.45 -34.62
N ALA A 256 -1.12 21.34 -33.70
CA ALA A 256 -1.56 22.68 -34.06
C ALA A 256 -0.44 23.53 -34.68
N GLN A 257 0.79 23.48 -34.15
CA GLN A 257 1.94 24.13 -34.78
C GLN A 257 2.22 23.59 -36.18
N ALA A 258 2.10 22.27 -36.39
CA ALA A 258 2.29 21.66 -37.69
C ALA A 258 1.22 22.11 -38.71
N GLU A 259 -0.04 22.20 -38.30
CA GLU A 259 -1.15 22.67 -39.14
C GLU A 259 -0.97 24.13 -39.57
N ILE A 260 -0.55 25.00 -38.64
CA ILE A 260 -0.28 26.41 -38.95
C ILE A 260 0.93 26.56 -39.87
N THR A 261 2.01 25.84 -39.58
CA THR A 261 3.22 25.83 -40.41
C THR A 261 2.89 25.43 -41.84
N GLN A 262 2.17 24.32 -42.00
CA GLN A 262 1.76 23.81 -43.30
C GLN A 262 0.89 24.83 -44.05
N ALA A 263 -0.10 25.43 -43.39
CA ALA A 263 -0.98 26.42 -44.04
C ALA A 263 -0.23 27.69 -44.49
N MET A 264 0.75 28.14 -43.69
CA MET A 264 1.60 29.30 -44.03
C MET A 264 2.53 28.96 -45.21
N GLU A 265 3.15 27.78 -45.21
CA GLU A 265 4.00 27.30 -46.30
C GLU A 265 3.23 27.14 -47.61
N GLU A 266 2.05 26.50 -47.59
CA GLU A 266 1.20 26.33 -48.77
C GLU A 266 0.75 27.69 -49.36
N THR A 267 0.42 28.66 -48.50
CA THR A 267 0.05 30.01 -48.94
C THR A 267 1.26 30.72 -49.57
N LEU A 268 2.44 30.62 -48.95
CA LEU A 268 3.67 31.23 -49.46
C LEU A 268 4.10 30.60 -50.79
N GLU A 269 4.07 29.27 -50.89
CA GLU A 269 4.46 28.54 -52.10
C GLU A 269 3.54 28.91 -53.26
N GLY A 270 2.22 28.95 -53.05
CA GLY A 270 1.26 29.41 -54.04
C GLY A 270 1.50 30.88 -54.46
N ALA A 271 1.82 31.73 -53.49
CA ALA A 271 2.10 33.14 -53.73
C ALA A 271 3.44 33.39 -54.48
N ILE A 272 4.46 32.59 -54.23
CA ILE A 272 5.73 32.63 -54.95
C ILE A 272 5.57 32.06 -56.36
N HIS A 273 4.77 31.01 -56.54
CA HIS A 273 4.57 30.42 -57.87
C HIS A 273 3.79 31.34 -58.82
N GLY A 274 2.90 32.18 -58.29
CA GLY A 274 2.09 33.09 -59.10
C GLY A 274 2.72 34.46 -59.41
N ILE A 275 3.90 34.76 -58.87
CA ILE A 275 4.60 36.01 -59.17
C ILE A 275 5.58 35.81 -60.35
N ASP A 276 5.60 36.78 -61.27
CA ASP A 276 6.64 36.84 -62.31
C ASP A 276 7.89 37.53 -61.75
N GLY A 277 8.96 36.76 -61.54
CA GLY A 277 10.21 37.28 -60.98
C GLY A 277 10.96 38.23 -61.91
N ASP A 278 10.82 38.09 -63.24
CA ASP A 278 11.45 39.02 -64.18
C ASP A 278 10.73 40.37 -64.14
N GLU A 279 9.39 40.38 -64.13
CA GLU A 279 8.60 41.61 -63.92
C GLU A 279 8.88 42.24 -62.55
N PHE A 280 9.06 41.43 -61.51
CA PHE A 280 9.41 41.94 -60.19
C PHE A 280 10.79 42.61 -60.18
N ALA A 281 11.79 42.02 -60.86
CA ALA A 281 13.12 42.62 -60.98
C ALA A 281 13.08 43.98 -61.69
N GLU A 282 12.28 44.10 -62.76
CA GLU A 282 12.04 45.38 -63.43
C GLU A 282 11.35 46.39 -62.51
N LEU A 283 10.39 45.94 -61.69
CA LEU A 283 9.71 46.78 -60.71
C LEU A 283 10.69 47.30 -59.65
N VAL A 284 11.62 46.48 -59.16
CA VAL A 284 12.65 46.91 -58.19
C VAL A 284 13.55 48.00 -58.78
N ALA A 285 13.89 47.89 -60.06
CA ALA A 285 14.72 48.86 -60.78
C ALA A 285 14.00 50.20 -61.08
N LEU A 286 12.69 50.28 -60.84
CA LEU A 286 11.90 51.46 -61.15
C LEU A 286 12.24 52.66 -60.24
N ASP A 287 12.30 53.84 -60.86
CA ASP A 287 12.45 55.13 -60.18
C ASP A 287 11.10 55.83 -60.05
N VAL A 288 10.91 56.53 -58.93
CA VAL A 288 9.69 57.30 -58.65
C VAL A 288 9.97 58.77 -58.92
N ALA A 289 9.03 59.45 -59.59
CA ALA A 289 9.18 60.86 -59.88
C ALA A 289 9.32 61.69 -58.59
N PRO A 290 10.11 62.78 -58.60
CA PRO A 290 10.31 63.62 -57.42
C PRO A 290 8.98 64.08 -56.82
N GLY A 291 8.75 63.79 -55.53
CA GLY A 291 7.54 64.17 -54.81
C GLY A 291 6.40 63.15 -54.82
N GLN A 292 6.51 62.05 -55.57
CA GLN A 292 5.57 60.92 -55.49
C GLN A 292 6.03 59.89 -54.46
N ARG A 293 5.08 59.28 -53.75
CA ARG A 293 5.34 58.17 -52.82
C ARG A 293 5.25 56.79 -53.48
N GLU A 294 4.43 56.68 -54.52
CA GLU A 294 4.20 55.46 -55.28
C GLU A 294 4.13 55.76 -56.79
N PRO A 295 4.60 54.85 -57.65
CA PRO A 295 4.50 54.98 -59.11
C PRO A 295 3.11 54.53 -59.60
N LEU A 296 2.05 55.22 -59.16
CA LEU A 296 0.65 54.80 -59.36
C LEU A 296 0.25 54.62 -60.82
N ASP A 297 0.85 55.36 -61.76
CA ASP A 297 0.56 55.30 -63.19
C ASP A 297 1.31 54.17 -63.91
N ASN A 298 2.20 53.45 -63.22
CA ASN A 298 3.00 52.39 -63.81
C ASN A 298 2.25 51.04 -63.84
N ALA A 299 2.18 50.43 -65.03
CA ALA A 299 1.44 49.18 -65.23
C ALA A 299 2.04 47.96 -64.50
N LEU A 300 3.37 47.88 -64.34
CA LEU A 300 4.04 46.81 -63.57
C LEU A 300 3.68 46.94 -62.09
N TYR A 301 3.73 48.17 -61.56
CA TYR A 301 3.35 48.46 -60.18
C TYR A 301 1.88 48.08 -59.91
N GLN A 302 0.96 48.48 -60.79
CA GLN A 302 -0.46 48.14 -60.66
C GLN A 302 -0.70 46.62 -60.69
N ARG A 303 -0.03 45.89 -61.59
CA ARG A 303 -0.13 44.41 -61.63
C ARG A 303 0.38 43.77 -60.35
N HIS A 304 1.54 44.20 -59.88
CA HIS A 304 2.13 43.68 -58.64
C HIS A 304 1.25 43.96 -57.41
N GLN A 305 0.70 45.17 -57.29
CA GLN A 305 -0.25 45.49 -56.22
C GLN A 305 -1.54 44.67 -56.33
N THR A 306 -2.03 44.43 -57.56
CA THR A 306 -3.19 43.56 -57.80
C THR A 306 -2.89 42.12 -57.36
N TRP A 307 -1.69 41.62 -57.62
CA TRP A 307 -1.26 40.28 -57.20
C TRP A 307 -1.24 40.13 -55.67
N LEU A 308 -0.66 41.10 -54.94
CA LEU A 308 -0.71 41.10 -53.47
C LEU A 308 -2.15 41.09 -52.94
N ASN A 309 -3.04 41.84 -53.58
CA ASN A 309 -4.45 41.83 -53.24
C ASN A 309 -5.12 40.47 -53.52
N THR A 310 -4.73 39.75 -54.58
CA THR A 310 -5.21 38.39 -54.83
C THR A 310 -4.79 37.42 -53.73
N ILE A 311 -3.54 37.47 -53.27
CA ILE A 311 -3.07 36.63 -52.15
C ILE A 311 -3.92 36.90 -50.89
N HIS A 312 -4.13 38.18 -50.55
CA HIS A 312 -4.95 38.57 -49.40
C HIS A 312 -6.43 38.16 -49.57
N GLN A 313 -6.98 38.17 -50.78
CA GLN A 313 -8.35 37.71 -51.02
C GLN A 313 -8.50 36.19 -50.88
N VAL A 314 -7.50 35.42 -51.31
CA VAL A 314 -7.49 33.95 -51.18
C VAL A 314 -7.29 33.53 -49.72
N THR A 315 -6.35 34.18 -49.03
CA THR A 315 -6.04 33.94 -47.62
C THR A 315 -6.13 35.26 -46.83
N PRO A 316 -7.33 35.66 -46.36
CA PRO A 316 -7.55 36.94 -45.67
C PRO A 316 -6.74 37.16 -44.39
N SER A 317 -6.25 36.08 -43.79
CA SER A 317 -5.38 36.15 -42.61
C SER A 317 -3.94 36.51 -42.95
N ALA A 318 -3.52 36.36 -44.21
CA ALA A 318 -2.19 36.70 -44.68
C ALA A 318 -2.13 38.17 -45.13
N GLN A 319 -1.14 38.90 -44.64
CA GLN A 319 -0.82 40.26 -45.06
C GLN A 319 0.44 40.22 -45.92
N PRO A 320 0.31 40.18 -47.26
CA PRO A 320 1.45 40.01 -48.14
C PRO A 320 2.21 41.32 -48.36
N MET A 321 3.54 41.23 -48.26
CA MET A 321 4.49 42.29 -48.58
C MET A 321 5.63 41.71 -49.41
N SER A 322 6.13 42.46 -50.38
CA SER A 322 7.31 42.07 -51.16
C SER A 322 8.43 43.08 -50.95
N TYR A 323 9.66 42.60 -50.87
CA TYR A 323 10.81 43.44 -50.56
C TYR A 323 12.04 43.04 -51.38
N ALA A 324 12.97 43.97 -51.52
CA ALA A 324 14.21 43.81 -52.25
C ALA A 324 15.40 44.34 -51.43
N ARG A 325 16.61 43.97 -51.84
CA ARG A 325 17.84 44.48 -51.23
C ARG A 325 18.02 45.95 -51.62
N GLY A 326 18.42 46.77 -50.65
CA GLY A 326 18.88 48.14 -50.88
C GLY A 326 20.34 48.20 -51.28
N ASN A 327 20.88 49.43 -51.33
CA ASN A 327 22.26 49.68 -51.72
C ASN A 327 23.23 49.56 -50.54
N GLN A 328 22.73 49.68 -49.30
CA GLN A 328 23.52 49.50 -48.09
C GLN A 328 23.47 48.05 -47.61
N ALA A 329 24.51 47.61 -46.89
CA ALA A 329 24.54 46.28 -46.29
C ALA A 329 23.36 46.09 -45.32
N ASN A 330 22.61 45.00 -45.50
CA ASN A 330 21.40 44.65 -44.75
C ASN A 330 20.23 45.64 -44.91
N GLU A 331 20.27 46.52 -45.92
CA GLU A 331 19.14 47.38 -46.25
C GLU A 331 18.07 46.59 -47.00
N ILE A 332 16.82 46.75 -46.55
CA ILE A 332 15.64 46.10 -47.12
C ILE A 332 14.68 47.21 -47.53
N LEU A 333 14.22 47.15 -48.78
CA LEU A 333 13.31 48.12 -49.36
C LEU A 333 11.95 47.45 -49.62
N ILE A 334 10.86 48.03 -49.11
CA ILE A 334 9.51 47.52 -49.36
C ILE A 334 9.06 47.92 -50.77
N VAL A 335 8.90 46.93 -51.64
CA VAL A 335 8.50 47.12 -53.04
C VAL A 335 6.97 47.09 -53.14
N GLY A 336 6.33 46.19 -52.42
CA GLY A 336 4.88 45.98 -52.46
C GLY A 336 4.34 45.74 -51.06
N ASP A 337 3.16 46.27 -50.79
CA ASP A 337 2.53 46.23 -49.47
C ASP A 337 1.01 46.23 -49.62
N ILE A 338 0.35 45.19 -49.10
CA ILE A 338 -1.10 45.05 -49.14
C ILE A 338 -1.83 46.25 -48.50
N TYR A 339 -1.23 46.87 -47.48
CA TYR A 339 -1.84 48.01 -46.79
C TYR A 339 -2.06 49.19 -47.72
N ARG A 340 -1.33 49.32 -48.83
CA ARG A 340 -1.60 50.35 -49.85
C ARG A 340 -3.01 50.24 -50.43
N THR A 341 -3.61 49.06 -50.39
CA THR A 341 -4.98 48.80 -50.83
C THR A 341 -5.95 48.71 -49.65
N VAL A 342 -5.60 47.96 -48.60
CA VAL A 342 -6.56 47.63 -47.52
C VAL A 342 -6.59 48.66 -46.39
N ASN A 343 -5.49 49.36 -46.12
CA ASN A 343 -5.44 50.46 -45.14
C ASN A 343 -4.26 51.41 -45.39
N PRO A 344 -4.40 52.37 -46.33
CA PRO A 344 -3.28 53.18 -46.83
C PRO A 344 -2.54 54.01 -45.77
N ILE A 345 -3.16 54.24 -44.60
CA ILE A 345 -2.57 55.01 -43.50
C ILE A 345 -1.35 54.27 -42.90
N TYR A 346 -1.35 52.94 -42.92
CA TYR A 346 -0.29 52.11 -42.35
C TYR A 346 0.70 51.59 -43.41
N ALA A 347 0.50 51.94 -44.68
CA ALA A 347 1.29 51.40 -45.77
C ALA A 347 2.70 52.00 -45.85
N TYR A 348 3.68 51.15 -46.13
CA TYR A 348 5.04 51.58 -46.45
C TYR A 348 5.10 52.19 -47.86
N PRO A 349 5.72 53.38 -48.04
CA PRO A 349 5.95 53.94 -49.37
C PRO A 349 6.77 53.01 -50.27
N PHE A 350 6.67 53.20 -51.58
CA PHE A 350 7.44 52.40 -52.54
C PHE A 350 8.95 52.60 -52.35
N LYS A 351 9.69 51.49 -52.23
CA LYS A 351 11.13 51.44 -51.91
C LYS A 351 11.49 52.15 -50.61
N ALA A 352 10.56 52.24 -49.66
CA ALA A 352 10.87 52.73 -48.31
C ALA A 352 11.77 51.73 -47.56
N PRO A 353 12.79 52.20 -46.83
CA PRO A 353 13.63 51.33 -46.02
C PRO A 353 12.83 50.73 -44.86
N TYR A 354 12.84 49.41 -44.75
CA TYR A 354 12.20 48.68 -43.66
C TYR A 354 13.15 48.64 -42.46
N ARG A 355 12.88 49.50 -41.48
CA ARG A 355 13.74 49.65 -40.28
C ARG A 355 13.27 48.73 -39.16
N LEU A 356 14.00 47.64 -38.96
CA LEU A 356 13.77 46.69 -37.87
C LEU A 356 14.88 46.74 -36.82
N ASN A 357 14.64 46.09 -35.68
CA ASN A 357 15.72 45.69 -34.78
C ASN A 357 16.62 44.64 -35.46
N GLN A 358 17.84 44.46 -34.95
CA GLN A 358 18.87 43.64 -35.60
C GLN A 358 18.45 42.17 -35.77
N ALA A 359 17.61 41.62 -34.88
CA ALA A 359 17.16 40.23 -34.94
C ALA A 359 16.14 39.99 -36.07
N ALA A 360 15.13 40.85 -36.21
CA ALA A 360 14.12 40.71 -37.26
C ALA A 360 14.70 41.03 -38.66
N ALA A 361 15.71 41.91 -38.75
CA ALA A 361 16.40 42.19 -40.00
C ALA A 361 17.13 40.95 -40.55
N LEU A 362 17.69 40.10 -39.69
CA LEU A 362 18.34 38.85 -40.09
C LEU A 362 17.34 37.85 -40.69
N GLN A 363 16.14 37.74 -40.12
CA GLN A 363 15.10 36.82 -40.62
C GLN A 363 14.58 37.21 -42.02
N LEU A 364 14.39 38.50 -42.30
CA LEU A 364 14.03 38.93 -43.65
C LEU A 364 15.15 38.65 -44.67
N LEU A 365 16.42 38.69 -44.23
CA LEU A 365 17.55 38.35 -45.10
C LEU A 365 17.56 36.86 -45.47
N GLU A 366 17.14 35.98 -44.57
CA GLU A 366 16.97 34.54 -44.86
C GLU A 366 15.94 34.29 -45.96
N GLY A 367 14.90 35.14 -46.06
CA GLY A 367 13.88 35.06 -47.10
C GLY A 367 14.41 35.21 -48.53
N PHE A 368 15.62 35.76 -48.74
CA PHE A 368 16.27 35.77 -50.07
C PHE A 368 16.97 34.44 -50.39
N GLU A 369 17.29 33.63 -49.38
CA GLU A 369 18.02 32.37 -49.57
C GLU A 369 17.05 31.20 -49.76
N GLY A 370 15.98 31.17 -48.96
CA GLY A 370 15.00 30.09 -48.98
C GLY A 370 13.74 30.44 -48.18
N VAL A 371 12.86 29.45 -48.06
CA VAL A 371 11.67 29.59 -47.20
C VAL A 371 12.10 29.56 -45.74
N SER A 372 11.73 30.57 -44.97
CA SER A 372 11.98 30.68 -43.53
C SER A 372 10.67 31.03 -42.81
N LEU A 373 10.41 30.36 -41.69
CA LEU A 373 9.21 30.54 -40.88
C LEU A 373 9.59 31.04 -39.49
N ASN A 374 8.94 32.12 -39.06
CA ASN A 374 9.05 32.64 -37.70
C ASN A 374 7.68 32.59 -37.00
N LEU A 375 7.54 31.64 -36.06
CA LEU A 375 6.38 31.51 -35.18
C LEU A 375 6.54 32.26 -33.85
N ASP A 376 7.70 32.89 -33.59
CA ASP A 376 7.87 33.75 -32.42
C ASP A 376 7.12 35.06 -32.64
N ILE A 377 6.19 35.35 -31.73
CA ILE A 377 5.35 36.55 -31.82
C ILE A 377 6.21 37.80 -31.69
N TYR A 378 6.28 38.59 -32.75
CA TYR A 378 6.85 39.93 -32.73
C TYR A 378 5.75 40.99 -32.77
N ARG A 379 6.10 42.24 -32.45
CA ARG A 379 5.16 43.36 -32.48
C ARG A 379 5.60 44.44 -33.45
N ASP A 380 4.65 44.96 -34.20
CA ASP A 380 4.87 46.13 -35.05
C ASP A 380 4.94 47.43 -34.20
N PRO A 381 5.34 48.57 -34.78
CA PRO A 381 5.36 49.86 -34.07
C PRO A 381 3.99 50.34 -33.56
N ALA A 382 2.89 49.81 -34.10
CA ALA A 382 1.53 50.08 -33.63
C ALA A 382 1.11 49.16 -32.45
N GLY A 383 1.95 48.17 -32.10
CA GLY A 383 1.75 47.23 -31.01
C GLY A 383 1.01 45.96 -31.40
N ASN A 384 0.62 45.79 -32.67
CA ASN A 384 -0.04 44.57 -33.15
C ASN A 384 0.97 43.42 -33.17
N ALA A 385 0.48 42.21 -32.90
CA ALA A 385 1.30 41.02 -32.76
C ALA A 385 1.20 40.15 -34.01
N TRP A 386 2.34 39.71 -34.52
CA TRP A 386 2.45 39.04 -35.82
C TRP A 386 3.34 37.81 -35.72
N VAL A 387 3.07 36.85 -36.62
CA VAL A 387 4.00 35.78 -37.02
C VAL A 387 4.15 35.83 -38.52
N ALA A 388 5.25 35.32 -39.05
CA ALA A 388 5.60 35.55 -40.44
C ALA A 388 6.28 34.37 -41.10
N ILE A 389 6.06 34.25 -42.40
CA ILE A 389 6.81 33.35 -43.27
C ILE A 389 7.35 34.16 -44.45
N TYR A 390 8.56 33.84 -44.88
CA TYR A 390 9.29 34.55 -45.92
C TYR A 390 9.80 33.56 -46.96
N GLY A 391 9.91 33.98 -48.22
CA GLY A 391 10.57 33.17 -49.25
C GLY A 391 10.99 33.95 -50.49
N PRO A 392 11.90 33.40 -51.29
CA PRO A 392 12.58 34.16 -52.34
C PRO A 392 11.71 34.31 -53.57
N ILE A 393 11.71 35.52 -54.13
CA ILE A 393 11.20 35.77 -55.48
C ILE A 393 12.36 35.54 -56.44
N ARG A 394 12.24 34.53 -57.29
CA ARG A 394 13.29 34.15 -58.25
C ARG A 394 12.89 34.53 -59.67
N ASN A 395 13.84 35.08 -60.41
CA ASN A 395 13.68 35.40 -61.83
C ASN A 395 13.79 34.12 -62.69
N SER A 396 13.62 34.23 -64.01
CA SER A 396 13.69 33.06 -64.91
C SER A 396 15.07 32.38 -64.95
N ALA A 397 16.13 33.09 -64.55
CA ALA A 397 17.48 32.55 -64.38
C ALA A 397 17.70 31.85 -63.02
N GLY A 398 16.70 31.86 -62.12
CA GLY A 398 16.75 31.27 -60.79
C GLY A 398 17.43 32.16 -59.73
N GLU A 399 17.80 33.40 -60.09
CA GLU A 399 18.42 34.36 -59.18
C GLU A 399 17.37 34.98 -58.26
N SER A 400 17.71 35.13 -56.97
CA SER A 400 16.83 35.82 -56.01
C SER A 400 16.87 37.33 -56.26
N VAL A 401 15.80 37.86 -56.83
CA VAL A 401 15.63 39.29 -57.15
C VAL A 401 14.83 40.06 -56.09
N GLY A 402 14.18 39.31 -55.20
CA GLY A 402 13.39 39.83 -54.09
C GLY A 402 13.03 38.72 -53.12
N ALA A 403 12.17 39.04 -52.17
CA ALA A 403 11.50 38.08 -51.33
C ALA A 403 10.07 38.54 -51.02
N LEU A 404 9.21 37.56 -50.74
CA LEU A 404 7.84 37.74 -50.31
C LEU A 404 7.75 37.42 -48.82
N LEU A 405 7.06 38.27 -48.07
CA LEU A 405 6.71 38.14 -46.67
C LEU A 405 5.19 37.99 -46.58
N LEU A 406 4.73 37.01 -45.82
CA LEU A 406 3.34 36.89 -45.40
C LEU A 406 3.28 37.01 -43.88
N GLU A 407 2.66 38.09 -43.37
CA GLU A 407 2.42 38.26 -41.94
C GLU A 407 1.01 37.76 -41.59
N TYR A 408 0.87 37.08 -40.45
CA TYR A 408 -0.40 36.59 -39.92
C TYR A 408 -0.61 37.17 -38.52
N ASP A 409 -1.82 37.66 -38.27
CA ASP A 409 -2.19 38.23 -36.98
C ASP A 409 -2.08 37.15 -35.89
N ALA A 410 -1.32 37.44 -34.83
CA ALA A 410 -1.06 36.49 -33.75
C ALA A 410 -2.31 36.15 -32.93
N THR A 411 -3.43 36.89 -33.07
CA THR A 411 -4.73 36.50 -32.51
C THR A 411 -5.16 35.11 -32.96
N TYR A 412 -4.78 34.70 -34.17
CA TYR A 412 -4.98 33.35 -34.69
C TYR A 412 -4.33 32.28 -33.79
N LEU A 413 -3.10 32.52 -33.32
CA LEU A 413 -2.41 31.65 -32.36
C LEU A 413 -3.06 31.71 -30.97
N THR A 414 -3.54 32.87 -30.53
CA THR A 414 -4.22 32.99 -29.23
C THR A 414 -5.56 32.24 -29.18
N HIS A 415 -6.30 32.18 -30.30
CA HIS A 415 -7.52 31.39 -30.40
C HIS A 415 -7.23 29.89 -30.31
N LEU A 416 -6.14 29.45 -30.92
CA LEU A 416 -5.67 28.08 -30.84
C LEU A 416 -5.25 27.72 -29.40
N GLU A 417 -4.48 28.57 -28.72
CA GLU A 417 -4.13 28.37 -27.31
C GLU A 417 -5.38 28.29 -26.43
N ALA A 418 -6.37 29.15 -26.66
CA ALA A 418 -7.64 29.13 -25.94
C ALA A 418 -8.42 27.82 -26.16
N ALA A 419 -8.41 27.27 -27.38
CA ALA A 419 -9.02 25.99 -27.70
C ALA A 419 -8.32 24.84 -26.97
N ILE A 420 -6.98 24.78 -27.02
CA ILE A 420 -6.18 23.78 -26.30
C ILE A 420 -6.44 23.87 -24.78
N ASN A 421 -6.46 25.08 -24.22
CA ASN A 421 -6.72 25.29 -22.79
C ASN A 421 -8.13 24.83 -22.38
N ARG A 422 -9.14 25.04 -23.24
CA ARG A 422 -10.51 24.57 -22.98
C ARG A 422 -10.59 23.05 -22.95
N GLU A 423 -10.01 22.37 -23.94
CA GLU A 423 -9.97 20.90 -23.97
C GLU A 423 -9.19 20.35 -22.78
N MET A 424 -8.08 21.02 -22.40
CA MET A 424 -7.33 20.66 -21.21
C MET A 424 -8.14 20.83 -19.92
N ALA A 425 -8.96 21.88 -19.80
CA ALA A 425 -9.81 22.07 -18.64
C ALA A 425 -10.84 20.93 -18.49
N ILE A 426 -11.38 20.43 -19.60
CA ILE A 426 -12.29 19.28 -19.61
C ILE A 426 -11.54 18.02 -19.17
N ALA A 427 -10.36 17.76 -19.75
CA ALA A 427 -9.53 16.60 -19.39
C ALA A 427 -9.11 16.62 -17.91
N CYS A 428 -8.71 17.78 -17.39
CA CYS A 428 -8.42 17.99 -15.97
C CYS A 428 -9.66 17.74 -15.09
N SER A 429 -10.84 18.16 -15.52
CA SER A 429 -12.09 17.93 -14.77
C SER A 429 -12.44 16.45 -14.69
N VAL A 430 -12.34 15.73 -15.81
CA VAL A 430 -12.56 14.28 -15.86
C VAL A 430 -11.53 13.55 -14.99
N ALA A 431 -10.26 13.95 -15.05
CA ALA A 431 -9.20 13.40 -14.24
C ALA A 431 -9.42 13.63 -12.73
N ALA A 432 -9.87 14.83 -12.34
CA ALA A 432 -10.20 15.14 -10.95
C ALA A 432 -11.35 14.27 -10.43
N ILE A 433 -12.41 14.09 -11.24
CA ILE A 433 -13.52 13.20 -10.91
C ILE A 433 -13.02 11.75 -10.73
N TRP A 434 -12.19 11.27 -11.66
CA TRP A 434 -11.59 9.93 -11.57
C TRP A 434 -10.80 9.74 -10.28
N LEU A 435 -9.94 10.72 -9.92
CA LEU A 435 -9.16 10.68 -8.69
C LEU A 435 -10.04 10.70 -7.44
N LEU A 436 -11.14 11.46 -7.42
CA LEU A 436 -12.09 11.49 -6.31
C LEU A 436 -12.80 10.14 -6.15
N VAL A 437 -13.28 9.56 -7.25
CA VAL A 437 -13.97 8.26 -7.26
C VAL A 437 -13.02 7.13 -6.86
N SER A 438 -11.82 7.08 -7.44
CA SER A 438 -10.83 6.04 -7.13
C SER A 438 -10.36 6.14 -5.68
N SER A 439 -10.10 7.36 -5.18
CA SER A 439 -9.73 7.58 -3.78
C SER A 439 -10.85 7.15 -2.82
N GLY A 440 -12.12 7.47 -3.14
CA GLY A 440 -13.27 7.03 -2.35
C GLY A 440 -13.43 5.51 -2.30
N TRP A 441 -13.14 4.82 -3.40
CA TRP A 441 -13.19 3.35 -3.47
C TRP A 441 -12.04 2.70 -2.67
N ILE A 442 -10.83 3.27 -2.75
CA ILE A 442 -9.68 2.86 -1.94
C ILE A 442 -9.97 3.06 -0.44
N LEU A 443 -10.57 4.18 -0.05
CA LEU A 443 -10.95 4.43 1.35
C LEU A 443 -11.98 3.42 1.86
N LYS A 444 -13.00 3.09 1.06
CA LYS A 444 -14.06 2.12 1.42
C LYS A 444 -13.51 0.70 1.60
N THR A 445 -12.58 0.27 0.75
CA THR A 445 -11.96 -1.06 0.85
C THR A 445 -11.09 -1.20 2.12
N ILE A 446 -10.73 -0.09 2.78
CA ILE A 446 -9.87 -0.08 3.97
C ILE A 446 -10.65 0.10 5.28
N GLN A 447 -11.90 0.55 5.21
CA GLN A 447 -12.74 0.82 6.38
C GLN A 447 -13.09 -0.37 7.30
N PRO A 448 -12.91 -1.68 7.01
CA PRO A 448 -13.32 -2.72 7.97
C PRO A 448 -12.34 -3.03 9.12
N VAL A 449 -11.38 -2.15 9.49
CA VAL A 449 -10.40 -2.48 10.57
C VAL A 449 -10.29 -1.47 11.72
N HIS A 450 -10.79 -0.24 11.58
CA HIS A 450 -10.62 0.76 12.65
C HIS A 450 -11.59 0.55 13.83
N GLU A 451 -12.80 0.04 13.58
CA GLU A 451 -13.80 -0.20 14.63
C GLU A 451 -13.44 -1.38 15.54
N TRP A 452 -12.82 -2.44 15.00
CA TRP A 452 -12.41 -3.61 15.78
C TRP A 452 -11.20 -3.33 16.70
N VAL A 453 -10.23 -2.54 16.24
CA VAL A 453 -9.02 -2.19 17.02
C VAL A 453 -9.34 -1.21 18.15
N THR A 454 -10.19 -0.21 17.89
CA THR A 454 -10.60 0.77 18.91
C THR A 454 -11.51 0.16 19.97
N MET A 455 -12.36 -0.80 19.60
CA MET A 455 -13.17 -1.57 20.56
C MET A 455 -12.28 -2.45 21.47
N GLY A 456 -11.27 -3.11 20.92
CA GLY A 456 -10.30 -3.90 21.70
C GLY A 456 -9.47 -3.07 22.69
N GLN A 457 -9.03 -1.86 22.29
CA GLN A 457 -8.27 -0.96 23.17
C GLN A 457 -9.11 -0.33 24.28
N ARG A 458 -10.40 -0.05 24.04
CA ARG A 458 -11.32 0.46 25.08
C ARG A 458 -11.61 -0.57 26.17
N LEU A 459 -11.66 -1.86 25.81
CA LEU A 459 -11.81 -2.96 26.76
C LEU A 459 -10.53 -3.19 27.59
N LEU A 460 -9.35 -2.92 27.02
CA LEU A 460 -8.04 -2.98 27.70
C LEU A 460 -7.82 -1.87 28.73
N LYS A 461 -8.46 -0.71 28.60
CA LYS A 461 -8.35 0.41 29.57
C LYS A 461 -9.34 0.33 30.74
N LYS A 462 -10.34 -0.56 30.66
CA LYS A 462 -11.39 -0.72 31.68
C LYS A 462 -11.21 -1.96 32.56
N ALA A 463 -10.24 -2.82 32.25
CA ALA A 463 -9.78 -3.93 33.06
C ALA A 463 -8.38 -3.59 33.59
#